data_AF-R7QLM8-F1
#
_entry.id   AF-R7QLM8-F1
#
_cell.length_a   1.000
_cell.length_b   1.000
_cell.length_c   1.000
_cell.angle_alpha   90.00
_cell.angle_beta   90.00
_cell.angle_gamma   90.00
#
_symmetry.space_group_name_H-M   'P 1'
#
loop_
_entity.id
_entity.type
_entity.pdbx_description
1 polymer ?
#
loop_
_entity_poly.entity_id
_entity_poly.type
_entity_poly.pdbx_seq_one_letter_code
_entity_poly.pdbx_strand_id
1 'polypeptide(L)'
;MKEADGIPWSALVQAYYLPRSRDNCCIKLAAAATKRYSSTTATRPALRLSIIPPPRRSLSDRPRPNWWPRSSKKTTEKPKYRFPVPPPSHRLPAFRHLHSTPTAPRSRITSSLPAPAQRFNAGATLRPLLLPPGHAPSVSAPVPAAPWEKLLARASPDDFVNGPNLISPTKERESLRLFSQKDADVRLVLYRDHACWCPYCHKVQLLLEAKKVPYMVKKVNMSCYGSKPAEFLKIVPTGLLPVIQLDGTIITESMDIMFLLEDTFQTPYRQMIPVDDNDMMQAFHRYMRLERVFTGSWLGALRGAMSSLGRGLEPVNHTLDLIETCLGDFEGSFFYPGPEPSFVDINFSTIFERARSSLKFWRNLELADGRPNLRRWFAAWDAWEPATYLQSDDWTHIGALPPQIGPVSFLRTRSPVSLAVETARSKHVLNDGHEGAQHRKQAANAICRNHAAVTKDAMRGVKGCPDEFHSVTDFAFRVLSEVLLDPSKLEEAEIRVRETVKTEEWVMLGHALRFERVRCCSPRDMPIRAMEQFCGAINWMLRTIEQEL
;
A
#
# COMPACT_ATOMS: atom_id res chain seq x y z
N MET A 1 -9.36 8.74 -28.32
CA MET A 1 -8.32 9.75 -28.05
C MET A 1 -6.98 9.06 -28.22
N LYS A 2 -6.07 9.64 -29.03
CA LYS A 2 -4.71 9.14 -29.22
C LYS A 2 -4.04 9.01 -27.85
N GLU A 3 -3.39 7.87 -27.59
CA GLU A 3 -2.55 7.66 -26.41
C GLU A 3 -1.47 8.76 -26.42
N ALA A 4 -1.62 9.77 -25.57
CA ALA A 4 -0.52 10.66 -25.22
C ALA A 4 0.57 9.81 -24.56
N ASP A 5 1.83 10.13 -24.83
CA ASP A 5 3.09 9.44 -24.53
C ASP A 5 3.27 8.96 -23.07
N GLY A 6 2.42 8.03 -22.63
CA GLY A 6 2.47 7.35 -21.36
C GLY A 6 2.89 5.89 -21.52
N ILE A 7 3.60 5.36 -20.54
CA ILE A 7 3.95 3.94 -20.48
C ILE A 7 2.64 3.12 -20.53
N PRO A 8 2.47 2.19 -21.49
CA PRO A 8 1.26 1.40 -21.60
C PRO A 8 0.95 0.69 -20.28
N TRP A 9 -0.32 0.63 -19.87
CA TRP A 9 -0.74 -0.07 -18.65
C TRP A 9 -0.20 -1.51 -18.60
N SER A 10 -0.13 -2.19 -19.74
CA SER A 10 0.47 -3.53 -19.86
C SER A 10 1.97 -3.57 -19.53
N ALA A 11 2.73 -2.54 -19.92
CA ALA A 11 4.16 -2.41 -19.60
C ALA A 11 4.40 -2.03 -18.14
N LEU A 12 3.53 -1.19 -17.55
CA LEU A 12 3.54 -0.88 -16.11
C LEU A 12 3.26 -2.13 -15.27
N VAL A 13 2.16 -2.82 -15.59
CA VAL A 13 1.77 -4.11 -15.01
C VAL A 13 2.94 -5.10 -15.05
N GLN A 14 3.63 -5.23 -16.20
CA GLN A 14 4.79 -6.12 -16.33
C GLN A 14 6.00 -5.67 -15.50
N ALA A 15 6.25 -4.36 -15.39
CA ALA A 15 7.32 -3.81 -14.54
C ALA A 15 7.08 -4.10 -13.05
N TYR A 16 5.82 -4.01 -12.59
CA TYR A 16 5.39 -4.29 -11.22
C TYR A 16 5.70 -5.69 -10.72
N TYR A 17 5.73 -6.68 -11.63
CA TYR A 17 5.72 -8.10 -11.26
C TYR A 17 7.09 -8.77 -11.20
N LEU A 18 8.15 -8.17 -11.72
CA LEU A 18 9.47 -8.79 -11.67
C LEU A 18 10.08 -8.59 -10.27
N PRO A 19 10.49 -9.68 -9.57
CA PRO A 19 11.38 -9.59 -8.44
C PRO A 19 12.66 -8.85 -8.83
N ARG A 20 13.31 -8.17 -7.87
CA ARG A 20 14.70 -7.69 -8.01
C ARG A 20 15.66 -8.90 -8.00
N SER A 21 15.54 -9.83 -8.95
CA SER A 21 16.45 -10.97 -9.13
C SER A 21 17.34 -10.78 -10.37
N ARG A 22 18.52 -11.40 -10.35
CA ARG A 22 19.47 -11.43 -11.47
C ARG A 22 19.02 -12.32 -12.63
N ASP A 23 17.96 -13.12 -12.46
CA ASP A 23 17.59 -14.17 -13.40
C ASP A 23 16.43 -13.75 -14.30
N ASN A 24 16.76 -12.98 -15.33
CA ASN A 24 15.87 -12.66 -16.44
C ASN A 24 15.78 -13.85 -17.41
N CYS A 25 14.65 -14.57 -17.41
CA CYS A 25 14.29 -15.44 -18.54
C CYS A 25 12.80 -15.40 -18.95
N CYS A 26 11.93 -14.70 -18.22
CA CYS A 26 10.47 -14.85 -18.39
C CYS A 26 9.78 -13.88 -19.37
N ILE A 27 10.51 -13.10 -20.18
CA ILE A 27 9.91 -12.14 -21.15
C ILE A 27 9.15 -12.85 -22.29
N LYS A 28 9.40 -14.14 -22.55
CA LYS A 28 8.80 -14.84 -23.71
C LYS A 28 7.45 -15.53 -23.47
N LEU A 29 6.99 -15.69 -22.22
CA LEU A 29 5.77 -16.49 -21.95
C LEU A 29 4.47 -15.65 -21.83
N ALA A 30 4.55 -14.38 -21.41
CA ALA A 30 3.36 -13.54 -21.26
C ALA A 30 2.78 -13.04 -22.61
N ALA A 31 3.61 -12.86 -23.64
CA ALA A 31 3.16 -12.45 -24.97
C ALA A 31 2.47 -13.58 -25.76
N ALA A 32 2.73 -14.85 -25.40
CA ALA A 32 2.16 -16.02 -26.08
C ALA A 32 0.73 -16.33 -25.61
N ALA A 33 0.36 -15.94 -24.38
CA ALA A 33 -0.98 -16.18 -23.82
C ALA A 33 -2.05 -15.27 -24.43
N THR A 34 -1.69 -14.06 -24.85
CA THR A 34 -2.63 -13.07 -25.43
C THR A 34 -2.96 -13.33 -26.91
N LYS A 35 -2.20 -14.19 -27.60
CA LYS A 35 -2.37 -14.46 -29.04
C LYS A 35 -3.08 -15.78 -29.37
N ARG A 36 -3.47 -16.60 -28.38
CA ARG A 36 -4.13 -17.90 -28.60
C ARG A 36 -5.62 -17.97 -28.23
N TYR A 37 -6.25 -16.85 -27.89
CA TYR A 37 -7.70 -16.77 -27.69
C TYR A 37 -8.36 -15.91 -28.77
N SER A 38 -8.10 -16.26 -30.03
CA SER A 38 -8.98 -15.88 -31.14
C SER A 38 -8.90 -16.97 -32.19
N SER A 39 -10.06 -17.55 -32.52
CA SER A 39 -10.29 -18.63 -33.49
C SER A 39 -9.87 -20.04 -33.05
N THR A 40 -10.83 -20.84 -32.58
CA THR A 40 -11.36 -22.00 -33.34
C THR A 40 -12.40 -22.75 -32.49
N THR A 41 -13.62 -22.79 -33.03
CA THR A 41 -14.66 -23.78 -32.74
C THR A 41 -14.16 -25.15 -33.16
N ALA A 42 -13.97 -26.08 -32.21
CA ALA A 42 -13.82 -27.50 -32.50
C ALA A 42 -14.23 -28.34 -31.29
N THR A 43 -15.34 -29.06 -31.44
CA THR A 43 -15.75 -30.22 -30.65
C THR A 43 -14.64 -31.27 -30.56
N ARG A 44 -14.33 -31.77 -29.36
CA ARG A 44 -13.57 -33.02 -29.19
C ARG A 44 -14.08 -33.86 -28.00
N PRO A 45 -13.92 -35.19 -28.07
CA PRO A 45 -14.78 -36.17 -27.41
C PRO A 45 -14.30 -36.58 -26.00
N ALA A 46 -15.21 -37.23 -25.29
CA ALA A 46 -15.00 -37.79 -23.96
C ALA A 46 -13.94 -38.90 -23.94
N LEU A 47 -12.97 -38.80 -23.02
CA LEU A 47 -12.09 -39.89 -22.62
C LEU A 47 -12.21 -40.06 -21.11
N ARG A 48 -12.80 -41.19 -20.70
CA ARG A 48 -12.84 -41.68 -19.32
C ARG A 48 -11.44 -42.18 -18.96
N LEU A 49 -10.89 -41.71 -17.83
CA LEU A 49 -9.77 -42.34 -17.15
C LEU A 49 -10.18 -42.59 -15.69
N SER A 50 -10.10 -43.87 -15.33
CA SER A 50 -10.41 -44.49 -14.04
C SER A 50 -9.44 -44.07 -12.94
N ILE A 51 -9.98 -43.62 -11.81
CA ILE A 51 -9.24 -43.27 -10.60
C ILE A 51 -9.17 -44.49 -9.67
N ILE A 52 -7.97 -44.92 -9.33
CA ILE A 52 -7.69 -45.88 -8.25
C ILE A 52 -7.49 -45.07 -6.95
N PRO A 53 -8.16 -45.40 -5.82
CA PRO A 53 -7.98 -44.68 -4.57
C PRO A 53 -6.81 -45.24 -3.73
N PRO A 54 -6.04 -44.40 -3.00
CA PRO A 54 -5.05 -44.88 -2.03
C PRO A 54 -5.69 -45.23 -0.67
N PRO A 55 -4.99 -45.99 0.20
CA PRO A 55 -5.60 -46.67 1.34
C PRO A 55 -5.83 -45.74 2.55
N ARG A 56 -6.90 -46.04 3.31
CA ARG A 56 -7.28 -45.37 4.55
C ARG A 56 -6.32 -45.78 5.69
N ARG A 57 -5.82 -44.80 6.45
CA ARG A 57 -5.36 -45.00 7.84
C ARG A 57 -6.16 -44.10 8.77
N SER A 58 -6.67 -44.70 9.84
CA SER A 58 -7.53 -44.11 10.86
C SER A 58 -6.73 -43.24 11.83
N LEU A 59 -7.18 -42.00 12.02
CA LEU A 59 -6.84 -41.16 13.18
C LEU A 59 -8.11 -41.01 14.01
N SER A 60 -8.34 -41.95 14.93
CA SER A 60 -9.23 -41.73 16.07
C SER A 60 -8.37 -41.38 17.29
N ASP A 61 -8.97 -40.62 18.20
CA ASP A 61 -8.57 -40.43 19.59
C ASP A 61 -7.56 -39.30 19.91
N ARG A 62 -8.05 -38.05 19.85
CA ARG A 62 -7.79 -37.01 20.88
C ARG A 62 -9.02 -36.11 21.09
N PRO A 63 -9.32 -35.66 22.32
CA PRO A 63 -10.57 -34.96 22.66
C PRO A 63 -10.60 -33.53 22.08
N ARG A 64 -11.76 -33.12 21.55
CA ARG A 64 -12.01 -31.76 21.03
C ARG A 64 -12.53 -30.83 22.14
N PRO A 65 -12.15 -29.54 22.17
CA PRO A 65 -12.71 -28.56 23.10
C PRO A 65 -14.21 -28.32 22.89
N ASN A 66 -14.94 -28.04 23.98
CA ASN A 66 -16.41 -28.02 24.07
C ASN A 66 -17.15 -26.88 23.34
N TRP A 67 -16.45 -26.01 22.59
CA TRP A 67 -17.05 -24.82 21.95
C TRP A 67 -17.17 -24.93 20.41
N TRP A 68 -16.90 -26.12 19.85
CA TRP A 68 -16.98 -26.38 18.41
C TRP A 68 -18.42 -26.71 17.95
N PRO A 69 -18.99 -26.03 16.94
CA PRO A 69 -20.31 -26.39 16.42
C PRO A 69 -20.29 -27.76 15.73
N ARG A 70 -21.20 -28.66 16.13
CA ARG A 70 -21.35 -30.00 15.53
C ARG A 70 -21.76 -29.89 14.06
N SER A 71 -21.01 -30.52 13.15
CA SER A 71 -21.45 -30.66 11.75
C SER A 71 -22.54 -31.72 11.65
N SER A 72 -23.80 -31.30 11.51
CA SER A 72 -24.89 -32.21 11.19
C SER A 72 -24.84 -32.59 9.71
N LYS A 73 -24.91 -33.90 9.45
CA LYS A 73 -25.01 -34.52 8.14
C LYS A 73 -26.22 -33.99 7.34
N LYS A 74 -26.05 -33.97 6.01
CA LYS A 74 -27.05 -33.63 4.99
C LYS A 74 -28.45 -34.18 5.31
N THR A 75 -29.42 -33.28 5.44
CA THR A 75 -30.83 -33.53 5.13
C THR A 75 -31.31 -32.43 4.19
N THR A 76 -31.84 -32.86 3.05
CA THR A 76 -32.44 -32.03 2.00
C THR A 76 -33.85 -31.63 2.43
N GLU A 77 -34.01 -30.44 3.00
CA GLU A 77 -35.29 -29.75 3.07
C GLU A 77 -35.03 -28.24 3.21
N LYS A 78 -35.62 -27.43 2.31
CA LYS A 78 -35.49 -25.97 2.30
C LYS A 78 -36.43 -25.36 3.35
N PRO A 79 -35.96 -24.55 4.31
CA PRO A 79 -36.86 -23.69 5.07
C PRO A 79 -37.09 -22.38 4.31
N LYS A 80 -38.36 -22.10 3.95
CA LYS A 80 -38.82 -20.79 3.50
C LYS A 80 -38.91 -19.86 4.72
N TYR A 81 -37.96 -18.95 4.89
CA TYR A 81 -38.09 -17.83 5.83
C TYR A 81 -38.68 -16.61 5.10
N ARG A 82 -39.89 -16.20 5.50
CA ARG A 82 -40.48 -14.90 5.15
C ARG A 82 -40.01 -13.87 6.18
N PHE A 83 -39.52 -12.72 5.72
CA PHE A 83 -39.26 -11.56 6.56
C PHE A 83 -40.59 -10.97 7.07
N PRO A 84 -40.70 -10.55 8.35
CA PRO A 84 -41.83 -9.75 8.79
C PRO A 84 -41.70 -8.31 8.26
N VAL A 85 -42.79 -7.82 7.65
CA VAL A 85 -42.96 -6.42 7.22
C VAL A 85 -43.28 -5.57 8.46
N PRO A 86 -42.60 -4.43 8.70
CA PRO A 86 -42.94 -3.55 9.82
C PRO A 86 -44.25 -2.78 9.55
N PRO A 87 -45.06 -2.47 10.58
CA PRO A 87 -46.31 -1.73 10.41
C PRO A 87 -46.03 -0.24 10.09
N PRO A 88 -46.96 0.46 9.39
CA PRO A 88 -46.76 1.85 9.02
C PRO A 88 -46.85 2.75 10.26
N SER A 89 -45.83 3.57 10.49
CA SER A 89 -45.80 4.55 11.56
C SER A 89 -46.70 5.75 11.25
N HIS A 90 -47.55 6.08 12.22
CA HIS A 90 -48.44 7.22 12.23
C HIS A 90 -47.66 8.54 12.18
N ARG A 91 -48.09 9.46 11.30
CA ARG A 91 -47.66 10.85 11.24
C ARG A 91 -48.24 11.64 12.41
N LEU A 92 -47.39 12.42 13.09
CA LEU A 92 -47.75 13.59 13.90
C LEU A 92 -46.55 14.59 13.90
N PRO A 93 -46.77 15.89 14.15
CA PRO A 93 -46.74 16.88 13.07
C PRO A 93 -45.55 17.86 13.11
N ALA A 94 -45.44 18.62 12.01
CA ALA A 94 -44.43 19.63 11.73
C ALA A 94 -44.28 20.69 12.83
N PHE A 95 -43.05 20.89 13.29
CA PHE A 95 -42.66 22.06 14.06
C PHE A 95 -42.16 23.17 13.12
N ARG A 96 -42.91 24.27 13.11
CA ARG A 96 -42.51 25.59 12.61
C ARG A 96 -41.51 26.22 13.57
N HIS A 97 -40.36 26.67 13.08
CA HIS A 97 -39.59 27.77 13.67
C HIS A 97 -39.10 28.65 12.51
N LEU A 98 -39.77 29.76 12.22
CA LEU A 98 -39.56 31.11 12.80
C LEU A 98 -38.16 31.66 12.49
N HIS A 99 -38.15 32.53 11.48
CA HIS A 99 -37.10 33.50 11.22
C HIS A 99 -36.98 34.50 12.37
N SER A 100 -35.77 34.69 12.87
CA SER A 100 -35.36 35.95 13.50
C SER A 100 -33.83 36.05 13.52
N THR A 101 -33.30 36.87 12.62
CA THR A 101 -31.95 37.43 12.65
C THR A 101 -31.85 38.53 13.71
N PRO A 102 -30.74 38.60 14.46
CA PRO A 102 -30.29 39.84 15.09
C PRO A 102 -28.97 40.31 14.46
N THR A 103 -28.99 41.58 14.09
CA THR A 103 -27.90 42.38 13.51
C THR A 103 -27.05 43.08 14.58
N ALA A 104 -25.78 43.33 14.19
CA ALA A 104 -24.84 44.37 14.63
C ALA A 104 -23.90 44.09 15.84
N PRO A 105 -22.72 44.76 15.96
CA PRO A 105 -22.16 45.82 15.10
C PRO A 105 -20.72 45.58 14.58
N ARG A 106 -20.39 46.27 13.47
CA ARG A 106 -19.05 46.39 12.87
C ARG A 106 -18.22 47.44 13.61
N SER A 107 -17.06 47.06 14.17
CA SER A 107 -16.03 48.01 14.60
C SER A 107 -15.02 48.26 13.48
N ARG A 108 -14.85 49.53 13.17
CA ARG A 108 -14.01 50.11 12.12
C ARG A 108 -12.60 50.29 12.69
N ILE A 109 -11.59 49.65 12.09
CA ILE A 109 -10.17 50.01 12.32
C ILE A 109 -9.61 50.49 10.99
N THR A 110 -9.30 51.78 10.96
CA THR A 110 -8.63 52.51 9.89
C THR A 110 -7.15 52.62 10.23
N SER A 111 -6.25 52.17 9.35
CA SER A 111 -4.86 52.62 9.35
C SER A 111 -4.44 53.00 7.93
N SER A 112 -3.99 54.25 7.84
CA SER A 112 -3.71 55.10 6.70
C SER A 112 -2.52 54.66 5.83
N LEU A 113 -2.72 54.69 4.52
CA LEU A 113 -1.66 54.81 3.50
C LEU A 113 -1.25 56.29 3.38
N PRO A 114 0.05 56.63 3.27
CA PRO A 114 0.47 57.97 2.86
C PRO A 114 0.54 58.11 1.33
N ALA A 115 0.04 59.25 0.85
CA ALA A 115 0.07 59.73 -0.54
C ALA A 115 1.40 60.47 -0.85
N PRO A 116 1.68 60.81 -2.12
CA PRO A 116 3.02 60.94 -2.67
C PRO A 116 3.60 62.36 -2.57
N ALA A 117 4.93 62.46 -2.52
CA ALA A 117 5.63 63.74 -2.65
C ALA A 117 6.73 63.70 -3.74
N GLN A 118 6.50 64.57 -4.72
CA GLN A 118 7.46 65.46 -5.39
C GLN A 118 8.48 64.90 -6.41
N ARG A 119 8.27 65.37 -7.65
CA ARG A 119 9.18 65.37 -8.79
C ARG A 119 10.52 66.02 -8.42
N PHE A 120 11.63 65.40 -8.85
CA PHE A 120 12.92 66.06 -9.02
C PHE A 120 13.48 65.80 -10.42
N ASN A 121 14.16 66.83 -10.92
CA ASN A 121 14.59 67.09 -12.28
C ASN A 121 15.51 66.05 -12.93
N ALA A 122 15.36 65.94 -14.25
CA ALA A 122 16.34 65.38 -15.16
C ALA A 122 17.58 66.28 -15.28
N GLY A 123 18.77 65.67 -15.36
CA GLY A 123 19.98 66.34 -15.84
C GLY A 123 21.21 66.18 -14.95
N ALA A 124 21.85 65.01 -14.97
CA ALA A 124 23.27 64.88 -14.62
C ALA A 124 23.86 63.63 -15.29
N THR A 125 24.75 63.84 -16.26
CA THR A 125 25.58 62.84 -16.92
C THR A 125 26.60 62.27 -15.95
N LEU A 126 26.47 61.00 -15.58
CA LEU A 126 27.51 60.26 -14.85
C LEU A 126 28.30 59.37 -15.82
N ARG A 127 29.61 59.66 -15.91
CA ARG A 127 30.62 58.85 -16.62
C ARG A 127 30.67 57.42 -16.03
N PRO A 128 30.89 56.38 -16.85
CA PRO A 128 31.07 55.03 -16.32
C PRO A 128 32.45 54.92 -15.64
N LEU A 129 32.44 54.55 -14.35
CA LEU A 129 33.62 54.07 -13.64
C LEU A 129 33.96 52.68 -14.18
N LEU A 130 35.03 52.60 -14.99
CA LEU A 130 35.68 51.34 -15.33
C LEU A 130 36.27 50.72 -14.06
N LEU A 131 35.63 49.67 -13.55
CA LEU A 131 36.25 48.76 -12.60
C LEU A 131 37.39 47.99 -13.30
N PRO A 132 38.55 47.78 -12.66
CA PRO A 132 39.59 46.91 -13.19
C PRO A 132 39.04 45.48 -13.36
N PRO A 133 39.60 44.66 -14.27
CA PRO A 133 39.11 43.32 -14.51
C PRO A 133 39.30 42.46 -13.25
N GLY A 134 38.23 42.37 -12.46
CA GLY A 134 38.09 41.37 -11.42
C GLY A 134 38.13 40.00 -12.08
N HIS A 135 38.98 39.12 -11.54
CA HIS A 135 39.06 37.74 -11.99
C HIS A 135 37.65 37.17 -12.02
N ALA A 136 37.22 36.66 -13.18
CA ALA A 136 36.05 35.80 -13.24
C ALA A 136 36.20 34.76 -12.13
N PRO A 137 35.19 34.55 -11.26
CA PRO A 137 35.27 33.47 -10.30
C PRO A 137 35.59 32.21 -11.09
N SER A 138 36.72 31.59 -10.77
CA SER A 138 37.05 30.27 -11.25
C SER A 138 35.80 29.43 -11.03
N VAL A 139 35.20 28.95 -12.13
CA VAL A 139 34.12 27.97 -12.07
C VAL A 139 34.75 26.76 -11.40
N SER A 140 34.59 26.68 -10.08
CA SER A 140 35.00 25.52 -9.32
C SER A 140 34.34 24.33 -9.98
N ALA A 141 35.10 23.29 -10.30
CA ALA A 141 34.54 22.06 -10.85
C ALA A 141 33.30 21.65 -10.01
N PRO A 142 32.19 21.25 -10.65
CA PRO A 142 30.97 20.93 -9.93
C PRO A 142 31.28 19.93 -8.84
N VAL A 143 30.91 20.25 -7.59
CA VAL A 143 31.19 19.40 -6.43
C VAL A 143 30.53 18.05 -6.70
N PRO A 144 31.27 16.93 -6.73
CA PRO A 144 30.67 15.64 -7.03
C PRO A 144 29.67 15.26 -5.94
N ALA A 145 28.53 14.70 -6.34
CA ALA A 145 27.56 14.15 -5.39
C ALA A 145 28.25 13.16 -4.44
N ALA A 146 27.85 13.17 -3.17
CA ALA A 146 28.46 12.32 -2.16
C ALA A 146 28.44 10.84 -2.60
N PRO A 147 29.55 10.11 -2.45
CA PRO A 147 29.60 8.69 -2.79
C PRO A 147 28.65 7.89 -1.89
N TRP A 148 28.18 6.74 -2.39
CA TRP A 148 27.17 5.92 -1.72
C TRP A 148 27.59 5.49 -0.32
N GLU A 149 28.88 5.26 -0.08
CA GLU A 149 29.41 4.87 1.23
C GLU A 149 29.23 5.99 2.27
N LYS A 150 29.42 7.26 1.87
CA LYS A 150 29.20 8.41 2.75
C LYS A 150 27.71 8.67 2.99
N LEU A 151 26.88 8.51 1.96
CA LEU A 151 25.43 8.62 2.09
C LEU A 151 24.87 7.52 2.99
N LEU A 152 25.35 6.28 2.83
CA LEU A 152 24.97 5.15 3.65
C LEU A 152 25.44 5.31 5.10
N ALA A 153 26.62 5.89 5.35
CA ALA A 153 27.09 6.17 6.71
C ALA A 153 26.25 7.22 7.45
N ARG A 154 25.67 8.18 6.71
CA ARG A 154 24.73 9.19 7.25
C ARG A 154 23.31 8.63 7.43
N ALA A 155 22.96 7.62 6.65
CA ALA A 155 21.74 6.84 6.75
C ALA A 155 21.83 5.87 7.95
N SER A 156 21.24 6.23 9.09
CA SER A 156 21.25 5.36 10.28
C SER A 156 20.72 3.95 9.96
N PRO A 157 21.32 2.88 10.51
CA PRO A 157 20.78 1.53 10.32
C PRO A 157 19.37 1.47 10.89
N ASP A 158 18.45 0.89 10.12
CA ASP A 158 17.10 0.65 10.59
C ASP A 158 17.12 -0.53 11.55
N ASP A 159 16.47 -0.39 12.70
CA ASP A 159 16.32 -1.48 13.64
C ASP A 159 15.20 -2.41 13.16
N PHE A 160 15.55 -3.36 12.29
CA PHE A 160 14.60 -4.35 11.77
C PHE A 160 14.14 -5.35 12.83
N VAL A 161 14.84 -5.45 13.96
CA VAL A 161 14.60 -6.47 14.99
C VAL A 161 13.65 -5.97 16.07
N ASN A 162 13.88 -4.77 16.60
CA ASN A 162 13.08 -4.19 17.68
C ASN A 162 12.41 -2.87 17.31
N GLY A 163 12.83 -2.24 16.21
CA GLY A 163 12.22 -1.03 15.71
C GLY A 163 10.86 -1.28 15.04
N PRO A 164 10.29 -0.26 14.39
CA PRO A 164 9.07 -0.41 13.60
C PRO A 164 9.21 -1.52 12.55
N ASN A 165 8.10 -2.15 12.15
CA ASN A 165 8.11 -3.24 11.18
C ASN A 165 8.32 -2.74 9.74
N LEU A 166 9.53 -2.25 9.49
CA LEU A 166 10.04 -2.07 8.15
C LEU A 166 10.16 -3.46 7.55
N ILE A 167 9.51 -3.69 6.41
CA ILE A 167 9.67 -4.95 5.68
C ILE A 167 11.16 -5.21 5.56
N SER A 168 11.61 -6.28 6.23
CA SER A 168 13.04 -6.55 6.42
C SER A 168 13.77 -6.47 5.09
N PRO A 169 15.08 -6.16 5.08
CA PRO A 169 15.82 -5.84 3.87
C PRO A 169 15.41 -6.74 2.72
N THR A 170 15.14 -6.17 1.55
CA THR A 170 14.59 -6.89 0.38
C THR A 170 15.39 -8.15 0.00
N LYS A 171 16.64 -8.25 0.44
CA LYS A 171 17.57 -9.37 0.21
C LYS A 171 17.55 -10.45 1.29
N GLU A 172 17.11 -10.15 2.51
CA GLU A 172 17.07 -11.12 3.61
C GLU A 172 15.86 -12.05 3.45
N ARG A 173 16.12 -13.35 3.41
CA ARG A 173 15.08 -14.38 3.39
C ARG A 173 14.52 -14.62 4.78
N GLU A 174 15.35 -14.47 5.80
CA GLU A 174 15.01 -14.72 7.20
C GLU A 174 15.32 -13.48 8.02
N SER A 175 14.38 -13.04 8.86
CA SER A 175 14.57 -11.86 9.71
C SER A 175 13.82 -12.00 11.02
N LEU A 176 14.44 -11.57 12.12
CA LEU A 176 13.85 -11.60 13.46
C LEU A 176 13.02 -10.34 13.73
N ARG A 177 11.97 -10.50 14.55
CA ARG A 177 11.15 -9.45 15.16
C ARG A 177 10.98 -9.81 16.63
N LEU A 178 11.65 -9.07 17.52
CA LEU A 178 11.77 -9.46 18.93
C LEU A 178 11.03 -8.56 19.91
N PHE A 179 10.71 -7.31 19.56
CA PHE A 179 10.05 -6.37 20.48
C PHE A 179 10.78 -6.24 21.83
N SER A 180 12.11 -6.18 21.78
CA SER A 180 13.02 -6.16 22.94
C SER A 180 13.03 -7.43 23.80
N GLN A 181 12.46 -8.53 23.32
CA GLN A 181 12.55 -9.87 23.95
C GLN A 181 13.80 -10.62 23.46
N LYS A 182 14.06 -11.81 24.02
CA LYS A 182 15.27 -12.58 23.67
C LYS A 182 15.02 -13.42 22.43
N ASP A 183 16.06 -13.63 21.62
CA ASP A 183 16.00 -14.54 20.47
C ASP A 183 15.59 -15.98 20.88
N ALA A 184 16.02 -16.42 22.07
CA ALA A 184 15.62 -17.71 22.65
C ALA A 184 14.12 -17.83 22.93
N ASP A 185 13.37 -16.72 23.00
CA ASP A 185 11.93 -16.71 23.24
C ASP A 185 11.12 -16.88 21.92
N VAL A 186 11.80 -16.86 20.76
CA VAL A 186 11.16 -17.00 19.45
C VAL A 186 10.71 -18.44 19.22
N ARG A 187 9.40 -18.66 19.37
CA ARG A 187 8.72 -19.94 19.13
C ARG A 187 8.08 -20.06 17.75
N LEU A 188 7.98 -18.95 17.04
CA LEU A 188 7.16 -18.82 15.84
C LEU A 188 7.99 -18.39 14.62
N VAL A 189 7.83 -19.12 13.53
CA VAL A 189 8.26 -18.71 12.18
C VAL A 189 7.03 -18.40 11.33
N LEU A 190 6.92 -17.18 10.81
CA LEU A 190 5.92 -16.77 9.83
C LEU A 190 6.48 -16.86 8.40
N TYR A 191 5.94 -17.77 7.60
CA TYR A 191 6.15 -17.78 6.17
C TYR A 191 5.18 -16.81 5.49
N ARG A 192 5.72 -15.78 4.83
CA ARG A 192 4.93 -14.73 4.16
C ARG A 192 5.52 -14.31 2.83
N ASP A 193 4.73 -13.59 2.04
CA ASP A 193 5.17 -13.12 0.73
C ASP A 193 6.24 -12.03 0.82
N HIS A 194 7.08 -11.88 -0.21
CA HIS A 194 8.16 -10.88 -0.20
C HIS A 194 7.67 -9.44 -0.06
N ALA A 195 6.49 -9.12 -0.59
CA ALA A 195 6.03 -7.74 -0.78
C ALA A 195 5.02 -7.26 0.27
N CYS A 196 4.58 -8.14 1.18
CA CYS A 196 3.47 -7.90 2.10
C CYS A 196 2.13 -7.66 1.38
N TRP A 197 1.96 -8.17 0.15
CA TRP A 197 0.75 -7.94 -0.65
C TRP A 197 -0.28 -9.05 -0.49
N CYS A 198 0.07 -10.19 0.09
CA CYS A 198 -0.92 -11.22 0.41
C CYS A 198 -1.79 -10.73 1.59
N PRO A 199 -3.12 -10.53 1.41
CA PRO A 199 -3.98 -10.06 2.50
C PRO A 199 -3.96 -11.02 3.69
N TYR A 200 -3.86 -12.31 3.41
CA TYR A 200 -3.85 -13.36 4.42
C TYR A 200 -2.56 -13.36 5.25
N CYS A 201 -1.40 -13.11 4.62
CA CYS A 201 -0.14 -12.92 5.36
C CYS A 201 -0.17 -11.63 6.17
N HIS A 202 -0.69 -10.56 5.56
CA HIS A 202 -0.73 -9.25 6.17
C HIS A 202 -1.48 -9.26 7.51
N LYS A 203 -2.68 -9.88 7.58
CA LYS A 203 -3.44 -9.93 8.83
C LYS A 203 -2.79 -10.77 9.94
N VAL A 204 -2.10 -11.87 9.58
CA VAL A 204 -1.34 -12.65 10.56
C VAL A 204 -0.17 -11.82 11.10
N GLN A 205 0.53 -11.10 10.23
CA GLN A 205 1.63 -10.24 10.63
C GLN A 205 1.16 -9.08 11.51
N LEU A 206 0.06 -8.41 11.16
CA LEU A 206 -0.53 -7.34 11.97
C LEU A 206 -0.96 -7.86 13.36
N LEU A 207 -1.48 -9.08 13.46
CA LEU A 207 -1.82 -9.68 14.75
C LEU A 207 -0.58 -9.90 15.62
N LEU A 208 0.52 -10.38 15.04
CA LEU A 208 1.79 -10.55 15.76
C LEU A 208 2.36 -9.20 16.23
N GLU A 209 2.32 -8.16 15.39
CA GLU A 209 2.77 -6.81 15.76
C GLU A 209 1.87 -6.20 16.84
N ALA A 210 0.54 -6.32 16.73
CA ALA A 210 -0.40 -5.82 17.73
C ALA A 210 -0.18 -6.47 19.11
N LYS A 211 0.04 -7.79 19.12
CA LYS A 211 0.30 -8.55 20.35
C LYS A 211 1.76 -8.43 20.81
N LYS A 212 2.68 -7.92 19.98
CA LYS A 212 4.14 -7.90 20.22
C LYS A 212 4.72 -9.29 20.52
N VAL A 213 4.25 -10.30 19.79
CA VAL A 213 4.74 -11.69 19.91
C VAL A 213 6.04 -11.82 19.12
N PRO A 214 7.16 -12.27 19.72
CA PRO A 214 8.43 -12.38 19.00
C PRO A 214 8.36 -13.50 17.95
N TYR A 215 8.84 -13.22 16.74
CA TYR A 215 8.76 -14.14 15.61
C TYR A 215 9.90 -13.98 14.61
N MET A 216 10.14 -15.03 13.83
CA MET A 216 10.99 -15.01 12.66
C MET A 216 10.15 -14.96 11.39
N VAL A 217 10.48 -14.11 10.44
CA VAL A 217 9.88 -14.11 9.10
C VAL A 217 10.71 -14.97 8.17
N LYS A 218 10.07 -15.84 7.38
CA LYS A 218 10.67 -16.47 6.18
C LYS A 218 9.92 -16.04 4.93
N LYS A 219 10.62 -15.49 3.95
CA LYS A 219 10.00 -14.97 2.72
C LYS A 219 9.85 -16.05 1.66
N VAL A 220 8.65 -16.17 1.09
CA VAL A 220 8.30 -17.13 0.04
C VAL A 220 7.54 -16.42 -1.07
N ASN A 221 7.79 -16.75 -2.34
CA ASN A 221 7.04 -16.16 -3.44
C ASN A 221 5.54 -16.51 -3.36
N MET A 222 4.68 -15.55 -3.71
CA MET A 222 3.30 -15.89 -4.07
C MET A 222 3.28 -16.61 -5.41
N SER A 223 2.33 -17.52 -5.58
CA SER A 223 2.22 -18.32 -6.81
C SER A 223 2.04 -17.46 -8.07
N CYS A 224 1.44 -16.28 -7.94
CA CYS A 224 1.26 -15.32 -9.04
C CYS A 224 2.54 -14.53 -9.41
N TYR A 225 3.61 -14.61 -8.62
CA TYR A 225 4.84 -13.83 -8.81
C TYR A 225 6.09 -14.66 -9.05
N GLY A 226 6.02 -16.00 -8.96
CA GLY A 226 7.15 -16.86 -9.28
C GLY A 226 7.05 -18.25 -8.67
N SER A 227 8.05 -19.09 -8.98
CA SER A 227 8.17 -20.41 -8.38
C SER A 227 8.46 -20.30 -6.88
N LYS A 228 7.94 -21.27 -6.13
CA LYS A 228 8.21 -21.41 -4.70
C LYS A 228 9.45 -22.28 -4.48
N PRO A 229 10.24 -22.03 -3.44
CA PRO A 229 11.39 -22.87 -3.13
C PRO A 229 10.95 -24.32 -2.86
N ALA A 230 11.74 -25.30 -3.34
CA ALA A 230 11.38 -26.72 -3.26
C ALA A 230 11.31 -27.20 -1.81
N GLU A 231 12.18 -26.68 -0.94
CA GLU A 231 12.19 -26.92 0.50
C GLU A 231 10.89 -26.46 1.18
N PHE A 232 10.29 -25.35 0.74
CA PHE A 232 8.99 -24.91 1.25
C PHE A 232 7.87 -25.86 0.80
N LEU A 233 7.89 -26.27 -0.47
CA LEU A 233 6.89 -27.20 -1.02
C LEU A 233 6.94 -28.60 -0.41
N LYS A 234 8.09 -29.04 0.12
CA LYS A 234 8.20 -30.28 0.88
C LYS A 234 7.40 -30.23 2.18
N ILE A 235 7.38 -29.07 2.83
CA ILE A 235 6.68 -28.85 4.10
C ILE A 235 5.20 -28.51 3.86
N VAL A 236 4.94 -27.74 2.80
CA VAL A 236 3.61 -27.23 2.44
C VAL A 236 3.32 -27.56 0.96
N PRO A 237 2.85 -28.78 0.66
CA PRO A 237 2.65 -29.23 -0.73
C PRO A 237 1.64 -28.39 -1.53
N THR A 238 0.68 -27.76 -0.86
CA THR A 238 -0.29 -26.84 -1.50
C THR A 238 0.37 -25.55 -1.97
N GLY A 239 1.53 -25.21 -1.42
CA GLY A 239 2.23 -23.96 -1.63
C GLY A 239 1.48 -22.73 -1.11
N LEU A 240 0.37 -22.87 -0.38
CA LEU A 240 -0.42 -21.71 0.07
C LEU A 240 0.32 -20.92 1.17
N LEU A 241 -0.01 -19.64 1.26
CA LEU A 241 0.46 -18.72 2.30
C LEU A 241 -0.76 -18.01 2.93
N PRO A 242 -0.68 -17.57 4.19
CA PRO A 242 0.44 -17.72 5.13
C PRO A 242 0.59 -19.14 5.66
N VAL A 243 1.76 -19.41 6.22
CA VAL A 243 2.04 -20.60 7.02
C VAL A 243 2.80 -20.15 8.26
N ILE A 244 2.50 -20.74 9.41
CA ILE A 244 3.37 -20.61 10.58
C ILE A 244 4.00 -21.96 10.92
N GLN A 245 5.19 -21.91 11.48
CA GLN A 245 5.77 -23.00 12.25
C GLN A 245 5.80 -22.55 13.71
N LEU A 246 4.99 -23.17 14.56
CA LEU A 246 4.90 -22.89 16.00
C LEU A 246 5.37 -24.13 16.75
N ASP A 247 6.45 -24.00 17.52
CA ASP A 247 7.06 -25.11 18.28
C ASP A 247 7.28 -26.38 17.40
N GLY A 248 7.76 -26.18 16.17
CA GLY A 248 7.99 -27.26 15.21
C GLY A 248 6.74 -27.76 14.46
N THR A 249 5.55 -27.33 14.84
CA THR A 249 4.29 -27.71 14.19
C THR A 249 3.94 -26.75 13.07
N ILE A 250 3.56 -27.27 11.91
CA ILE A 250 3.15 -26.47 10.75
C ILE A 250 1.65 -26.23 10.77
N ILE A 251 1.25 -24.96 10.70
CA ILE A 251 -0.15 -24.54 10.65
C ILE A 251 -0.36 -23.67 9.41
N THR A 252 -1.45 -23.97 8.71
CA THR A 252 -1.89 -23.29 7.48
C THR A 252 -3.27 -22.69 7.71
N GLU A 253 -3.82 -22.00 6.71
CA GLU A 253 -5.09 -21.25 6.80
C GLU A 253 -5.03 -20.04 7.73
N SER A 254 -5.08 -18.84 7.15
CA SER A 254 -4.86 -17.59 7.90
C SER A 254 -5.79 -17.39 9.10
N MET A 255 -7.05 -17.85 9.04
CA MET A 255 -7.98 -17.73 10.16
C MET A 255 -7.65 -18.69 11.30
N ASP A 256 -7.32 -19.95 10.97
CA ASP A 256 -6.94 -20.95 11.96
C ASP A 256 -5.64 -20.54 12.65
N ILE A 257 -4.70 -19.99 11.88
CA ILE A 257 -3.49 -19.36 12.41
C ILE A 257 -3.83 -18.23 13.39
N MET A 258 -4.65 -17.26 12.99
CA MET A 258 -4.98 -16.13 13.87
C MET A 258 -5.65 -16.56 15.18
N PHE A 259 -6.60 -17.50 15.12
CA PHE A 259 -7.25 -18.03 16.33
C PHE A 259 -6.27 -18.81 17.21
N LEU A 260 -5.39 -19.62 16.61
CA LEU A 260 -4.35 -20.34 17.36
C LEU A 260 -3.40 -19.36 18.05
N LEU A 261 -3.00 -18.27 17.40
CA LEU A 261 -2.13 -17.26 18.00
C LEU A 261 -2.80 -16.52 19.16
N GLU A 262 -4.10 -16.23 19.03
CA GLU A 262 -4.86 -15.63 20.13
C GLU A 262 -4.94 -16.58 21.34
N ASP A 263 -5.18 -17.87 21.11
CA ASP A 263 -5.27 -18.88 22.17
C ASP A 263 -3.90 -19.21 22.78
N THR A 264 -2.82 -19.21 21.99
CA THR A 264 -1.47 -19.55 22.45
C THR A 264 -0.82 -18.41 23.23
N PHE A 265 -0.95 -17.18 22.72
CA PHE A 265 -0.29 -15.99 23.27
C PHE A 265 -1.30 -15.18 24.07
N GLN A 266 -1.65 -15.71 25.25
CA GLN A 266 -2.47 -15.05 26.28
C GLN A 266 -1.59 -14.14 27.15
N THR A 267 -1.96 -13.85 28.40
CA THR A 267 -1.17 -13.04 29.33
C THR A 267 0.32 -13.46 29.36
N PRO A 268 1.28 -12.53 29.22
CA PRO A 268 1.16 -11.06 29.28
C PRO A 268 0.81 -10.37 27.95
N TYR A 269 0.58 -11.11 26.87
CA TYR A 269 0.22 -10.53 25.57
C TYR A 269 -1.21 -9.98 25.60
N ARG A 270 -1.45 -8.94 24.79
CA ARG A 270 -2.77 -8.30 24.69
C ARG A 270 -3.83 -9.29 24.20
N GLN A 271 -4.96 -9.34 24.89
CA GLN A 271 -6.17 -10.04 24.46
C GLN A 271 -6.85 -9.23 23.35
N MET A 272 -7.11 -9.86 22.20
CA MET A 272 -7.63 -9.23 20.99
C MET A 272 -9.12 -9.56 20.75
N ILE A 273 -9.63 -10.61 21.41
CA ILE A 273 -11.04 -11.03 21.39
C ILE A 273 -11.67 -10.74 22.77
N PRO A 274 -12.85 -10.10 22.84
CA PRO A 274 -13.47 -9.69 24.10
C PRO A 274 -14.21 -10.86 24.80
N VAL A 275 -13.48 -11.90 25.23
CA VAL A 275 -14.08 -13.15 25.76
C VAL A 275 -14.87 -12.99 27.07
N ASP A 276 -14.65 -11.90 27.81
CA ASP A 276 -15.26 -11.66 29.12
C ASP A 276 -16.62 -10.93 29.04
N ASP A 277 -17.04 -10.49 27.85
CA ASP A 277 -18.30 -9.78 27.62
C ASP A 277 -19.18 -10.54 26.62
N ASN A 278 -20.36 -10.98 27.08
CA ASN A 278 -21.27 -11.78 26.26
C ASN A 278 -21.82 -11.03 25.04
N ASP A 279 -22.11 -9.74 25.16
CA ASP A 279 -22.67 -8.95 24.07
C ASP A 279 -21.61 -8.68 23.01
N MET A 280 -20.39 -8.37 23.43
CA MET A 280 -19.24 -8.24 22.54
C MET A 280 -18.88 -9.58 21.88
N MET A 281 -18.96 -10.71 22.58
CA MET A 281 -18.74 -12.02 21.97
C MET A 281 -19.82 -12.40 20.94
N GLN A 282 -21.08 -12.05 21.19
CA GLN A 282 -22.12 -12.20 20.17
C GLN A 282 -21.83 -11.30 18.96
N ALA A 283 -21.38 -10.07 19.19
CA ALA A 283 -20.98 -9.14 18.15
C ALA A 283 -19.81 -9.67 17.32
N PHE A 284 -18.80 -10.27 17.97
CA PHE A 284 -17.66 -10.91 17.31
C PHE A 284 -18.10 -11.89 16.23
N HIS A 285 -19.01 -12.81 16.55
CA HIS A 285 -19.50 -13.79 15.58
C HIS A 285 -20.26 -13.15 14.41
N ARG A 286 -21.01 -12.06 14.66
CA ARG A 286 -21.68 -11.28 13.61
C ARG A 286 -20.64 -10.62 12.70
N TYR A 287 -19.65 -9.93 13.27
CA TYR A 287 -18.63 -9.19 12.52
C TYR A 287 -17.75 -10.10 11.66
N MET A 288 -17.34 -11.24 12.20
CA MET A 288 -16.55 -12.24 11.45
C MET A 288 -17.32 -12.82 10.25
N ARG A 289 -18.65 -12.93 10.35
CA ARG A 289 -19.50 -13.30 9.22
C ARG A 289 -19.64 -12.15 8.23
N LEU A 290 -19.83 -10.93 8.73
CA LEU A 290 -20.02 -9.73 7.92
C LEU A 290 -18.81 -9.44 7.04
N GLU A 291 -17.58 -9.63 7.53
CA GLU A 291 -16.37 -9.50 6.72
C GLU A 291 -16.42 -10.40 5.48
N ARG A 292 -16.78 -11.67 5.64
CA ARG A 292 -16.88 -12.62 4.52
C ARG A 292 -17.96 -12.21 3.51
N VAL A 293 -19.09 -11.69 3.99
CA VAL A 293 -20.18 -11.21 3.14
C VAL A 293 -19.72 -9.98 2.35
N PHE A 294 -19.07 -9.02 3.01
CA PHE A 294 -18.49 -7.84 2.37
C PHE A 294 -17.44 -8.23 1.32
N THR A 295 -16.47 -9.09 1.68
CA THR A 295 -15.46 -9.62 0.76
C THR A 295 -16.08 -10.27 -0.47
N GLY A 296 -17.14 -11.07 -0.29
CA GLY A 296 -17.89 -11.66 -1.39
C GLY A 296 -18.55 -10.63 -2.30
N SER A 297 -19.19 -9.60 -1.72
CA SER A 297 -19.82 -8.52 -2.49
C SER A 297 -18.81 -7.69 -3.28
N TRP A 298 -17.67 -7.36 -2.66
CA TRP A 298 -16.58 -6.61 -3.25
C TRP A 298 -15.94 -7.37 -4.42
N LEU A 299 -15.55 -8.63 -4.20
CA LEU A 299 -14.99 -9.46 -5.27
C LEU A 299 -16.01 -9.74 -6.38
N GLY A 300 -17.29 -9.83 -6.03
CA GLY A 300 -18.39 -9.90 -7.00
C GLY A 300 -18.48 -8.64 -7.86
N ALA A 301 -18.33 -7.46 -7.26
CA ALA A 301 -18.32 -6.19 -7.99
C ALA A 301 -17.12 -6.06 -8.93
N LEU A 302 -15.95 -6.62 -8.57
CA LEU A 302 -14.74 -6.57 -9.40
C LEU A 302 -14.68 -7.63 -10.51
N ARG A 303 -15.13 -8.86 -10.23
CA ARG A 303 -14.97 -10.02 -11.12
C ARG A 303 -16.27 -10.44 -11.84
N GLY A 304 -17.40 -9.87 -11.44
CA GLY A 304 -18.70 -10.13 -12.05
C GLY A 304 -18.74 -9.71 -13.53
N ALA A 305 -19.62 -10.37 -14.29
CA ALA A 305 -19.86 -9.99 -15.68
C ALA A 305 -20.39 -8.56 -15.77
N MET A 306 -19.98 -7.80 -16.79
CA MET A 306 -20.48 -6.42 -16.99
C MET A 306 -22.02 -6.37 -17.09
N SER A 307 -22.66 -7.43 -17.59
CA SER A 307 -24.13 -7.57 -17.63
C SER A 307 -24.77 -7.69 -16.24
N SER A 308 -24.04 -8.20 -15.24
CA SER A 308 -24.49 -8.23 -13.85
C SER A 308 -24.36 -6.90 -13.11
N LEU A 309 -23.71 -5.89 -13.72
CA LEU A 309 -23.73 -4.50 -13.22
C LEU A 309 -25.12 -3.86 -13.28
N GLY A 310 -26.13 -4.51 -13.88
CA GLY A 310 -27.53 -4.10 -13.75
C GLY A 310 -28.06 -4.15 -12.30
N ARG A 311 -27.44 -4.95 -11.41
CA ARG A 311 -27.64 -4.86 -9.94
C ARG A 311 -26.74 -3.83 -9.27
N GLY A 312 -25.87 -3.18 -10.05
CA GLY A 312 -24.99 -2.10 -9.61
C GLY A 312 -24.02 -2.48 -8.51
N LEU A 313 -23.68 -1.47 -7.71
CA LEU A 313 -22.90 -1.57 -6.48
C LEU A 313 -23.79 -1.84 -5.25
N GLU A 314 -25.07 -2.18 -5.45
CA GLU A 314 -26.05 -2.33 -4.38
C GLU A 314 -25.62 -3.35 -3.31
N PRO A 315 -25.14 -4.57 -3.65
CA PRO A 315 -24.66 -5.49 -2.61
C PRO A 315 -23.47 -4.96 -1.82
N VAL A 316 -22.60 -4.16 -2.45
CA VAL A 316 -21.45 -3.53 -1.79
C VAL A 316 -21.92 -2.42 -0.86
N ASN A 317 -22.80 -1.54 -1.33
CA ASN A 317 -23.37 -0.47 -0.50
C ASN A 317 -24.15 -1.03 0.70
N HIS A 318 -25.03 -2.00 0.46
CA HIS A 318 -25.79 -2.65 1.53
C HIS A 318 -24.88 -3.25 2.60
N THR A 319 -23.80 -3.94 2.21
CA THR A 319 -22.87 -4.51 3.19
C THR A 319 -22.02 -3.46 3.89
N LEU A 320 -21.66 -2.36 3.21
CA LEU A 320 -21.01 -1.21 3.85
C LEU A 320 -21.93 -0.50 4.86
N ASP A 321 -23.23 -0.41 4.60
CA ASP A 321 -24.20 0.19 5.52
C ASP A 321 -24.41 -0.69 6.77
N LEU A 322 -24.36 -2.01 6.61
CA LEU A 322 -24.32 -2.94 7.74
C LEU A 322 -23.03 -2.78 8.55
N ILE A 323 -21.88 -2.62 7.90
CA ILE A 323 -20.59 -2.35 8.56
C ILE A 323 -20.66 -1.03 9.33
N GLU A 324 -21.19 0.03 8.72
CA GLU A 324 -21.37 1.35 9.34
C GLU A 324 -22.21 1.24 10.62
N THR A 325 -23.30 0.47 10.57
CA THR A 325 -24.15 0.21 11.73
C THR A 325 -23.37 -0.54 12.81
N CYS A 326 -22.68 -1.63 12.45
CA CYS A 326 -21.89 -2.44 13.39
C CYS A 326 -20.72 -1.68 14.03
N LEU A 327 -20.08 -0.75 13.31
CA LEU A 327 -19.07 0.15 13.88
C LEU A 327 -19.67 1.15 14.89
N GLY A 328 -21.00 1.27 14.96
CA GLY A 328 -21.73 2.06 15.94
C GLY A 328 -22.29 1.24 17.12
N ASP A 329 -22.09 -0.08 17.16
CA ASP A 329 -22.56 -0.93 18.26
C ASP A 329 -21.88 -0.56 19.59
N PHE A 330 -20.64 -0.07 19.54
CA PHE A 330 -19.83 0.32 20.71
C PHE A 330 -19.16 1.68 20.52
N GLU A 331 -18.87 2.37 21.61
CA GLU A 331 -18.22 3.67 21.58
C GLU A 331 -16.73 3.55 21.20
N GLY A 332 -16.28 4.34 20.22
CA GLY A 332 -14.88 4.34 19.77
C GLY A 332 -14.72 4.53 18.26
N SER A 333 -13.47 4.31 17.80
CA SER A 333 -13.11 4.36 16.37
C SER A 333 -13.04 2.98 15.71
N PHE A 334 -12.92 1.93 16.51
CA PHE A 334 -12.78 0.53 16.08
C PHE A 334 -14.05 -0.27 16.41
N PHE A 335 -14.10 -1.55 16.03
CA PHE A 335 -15.25 -2.42 16.32
C PHE A 335 -15.52 -2.64 17.82
N TYR A 336 -14.53 -2.41 18.68
CA TYR A 336 -14.66 -2.48 20.13
C TYR A 336 -14.06 -1.23 20.79
N PRO A 337 -14.44 -0.93 22.04
CA PRO A 337 -13.89 0.20 22.78
C PRO A 337 -12.37 0.11 22.97
N GLY A 338 -11.74 1.27 23.09
CA GLY A 338 -10.31 1.42 23.36
C GLY A 338 -9.53 2.08 22.22
N PRO A 339 -8.26 2.41 22.46
CA PRO A 339 -7.44 3.19 21.54
C PRO A 339 -6.80 2.35 20.42
N GLU A 340 -6.84 1.02 20.51
CA GLU A 340 -6.11 0.13 19.60
C GLU A 340 -7.03 -0.90 18.94
N PRO A 341 -6.73 -1.34 17.71
CA PRO A 341 -7.57 -2.28 16.96
C PRO A 341 -7.67 -3.64 17.65
N SER A 342 -8.81 -4.30 17.45
CA SER A 342 -9.10 -5.66 17.91
C SER A 342 -8.79 -6.73 16.86
N PHE A 343 -9.04 -7.99 17.19
CA PHE A 343 -8.98 -9.10 16.24
C PHE A 343 -9.86 -8.86 15.00
N VAL A 344 -11.05 -8.27 15.20
CA VAL A 344 -12.01 -8.00 14.13
C VAL A 344 -11.46 -6.92 13.19
N ASP A 345 -10.90 -5.84 13.74
CA ASP A 345 -10.29 -4.76 12.95
C ASP A 345 -9.14 -5.29 12.07
N ILE A 346 -8.28 -6.14 12.62
CA ILE A 346 -7.19 -6.78 11.85
C ILE A 346 -7.72 -7.70 10.74
N ASN A 347 -8.83 -8.42 10.98
CA ASN A 347 -9.41 -9.26 9.93
C ASN A 347 -10.02 -8.41 8.80
N PHE A 348 -10.68 -7.30 9.14
CA PHE A 348 -11.28 -6.40 8.16
C PHE A 348 -10.23 -5.56 7.41
N SER A 349 -9.17 -5.11 8.06
CA SER A 349 -8.26 -4.08 7.53
C SER A 349 -7.66 -4.44 6.18
N THR A 350 -7.18 -5.68 6.04
CA THR A 350 -6.54 -6.13 4.80
C THR A 350 -7.51 -6.16 3.62
N ILE A 351 -8.81 -6.36 3.88
CA ILE A 351 -9.88 -6.27 2.89
C ILE A 351 -10.24 -4.81 2.66
N PHE A 352 -10.41 -4.00 3.71
CA PHE A 352 -10.73 -2.58 3.61
C PHE A 352 -9.70 -1.79 2.81
N GLU A 353 -8.40 -1.99 3.03
CA GLU A 353 -7.34 -1.31 2.25
C GLU A 353 -7.45 -1.60 0.75
N ARG A 354 -7.63 -2.88 0.39
CA ARG A 354 -7.75 -3.32 -1.01
C ARG A 354 -9.06 -2.89 -1.62
N ALA A 355 -10.16 -2.99 -0.89
CA ALA A 355 -11.48 -2.55 -1.32
C ALA A 355 -11.53 -1.03 -1.51
N ARG A 356 -11.00 -0.25 -0.55
CA ARG A 356 -10.84 1.21 -0.62
C ARG A 356 -10.11 1.62 -1.90
N SER A 357 -9.00 0.96 -2.21
CA SER A 357 -8.20 1.27 -3.39
C SER A 357 -8.89 0.87 -4.69
N SER A 358 -9.36 -0.37 -4.76
CA SER A 358 -9.88 -0.97 -6.00
C SER A 358 -11.27 -0.47 -6.39
N LEU A 359 -12.18 -0.26 -5.45
CA LEU A 359 -13.53 0.25 -5.72
C LEU A 359 -13.49 1.73 -6.10
N LYS A 360 -12.66 2.52 -5.42
CA LYS A 360 -12.35 3.90 -5.81
C LYS A 360 -11.87 3.96 -7.25
N PHE A 361 -10.85 3.18 -7.59
CA PHE A 361 -10.22 3.25 -8.90
C PHE A 361 -11.06 2.65 -10.04
N TRP A 362 -11.65 1.46 -9.85
CA TRP A 362 -12.35 0.75 -10.94
C TRP A 362 -13.87 0.91 -10.95
N ARG A 363 -14.47 1.41 -9.86
CA ARG A 363 -15.92 1.55 -9.70
C ARG A 363 -16.37 2.95 -9.30
N ASN A 364 -15.45 3.91 -9.08
CA ASN A 364 -15.77 5.26 -8.64
C ASN A 364 -16.61 5.27 -7.35
N LEU A 365 -16.28 4.36 -6.42
CA LEU A 365 -16.97 4.20 -5.14
C LEU A 365 -16.00 4.42 -3.98
N GLU A 366 -16.23 5.48 -3.22
CA GLU A 366 -15.55 5.74 -1.95
C GLU A 366 -16.30 5.05 -0.81
N LEU A 367 -15.59 4.19 -0.07
CA LEU A 367 -16.20 3.36 0.97
C LEU A 367 -16.82 4.22 2.09
N ALA A 368 -16.12 5.27 2.52
CA ALA A 368 -16.49 6.12 3.65
C ALA A 368 -17.43 7.29 3.28
N ASP A 369 -17.91 7.35 2.03
CA ASP A 369 -18.90 8.35 1.64
C ASP A 369 -20.25 8.04 2.28
N GLY A 370 -20.85 9.04 2.94
CA GLY A 370 -22.06 8.87 3.77
C GLY A 370 -21.91 7.99 5.02
N ARG A 371 -20.70 7.52 5.36
CA ARG A 371 -20.45 6.53 6.43
C ARG A 371 -19.46 7.06 7.47
N PRO A 372 -19.92 7.86 8.47
CA PRO A 372 -19.05 8.52 9.43
C PRO A 372 -18.29 7.56 10.35
N ASN A 373 -18.86 6.42 10.76
CA ASN A 373 -18.15 5.45 11.61
C ASN A 373 -17.01 4.80 10.81
N LEU A 374 -17.26 4.42 9.56
CA LEU A 374 -16.21 3.88 8.69
C LEU A 374 -15.12 4.91 8.38
N ARG A 375 -15.47 6.20 8.25
CA ARG A 375 -14.50 7.29 8.14
C ARG A 375 -13.61 7.39 9.37
N ARG A 376 -14.19 7.31 10.58
CA ARG A 376 -13.43 7.32 11.84
C ARG A 376 -12.53 6.09 11.94
N TRP A 377 -13.01 4.92 11.52
CA TRP A 377 -12.22 3.69 11.47
C TRP A 377 -10.98 3.86 10.59
N PHE A 378 -11.14 4.37 9.35
CA PHE A 378 -10.00 4.60 8.46
C PHE A 378 -9.01 5.62 9.02
N ALA A 379 -9.50 6.70 9.63
CA ALA A 379 -8.63 7.70 10.26
C ALA A 379 -7.81 7.10 11.41
N ALA A 380 -8.43 6.25 12.25
CA ALA A 380 -7.73 5.57 13.33
C ALA A 380 -6.75 4.50 12.82
N TRP A 381 -7.13 3.73 11.80
CA TRP A 381 -6.27 2.74 11.16
C TRP A 381 -5.04 3.39 10.51
N ASP A 382 -5.24 4.46 9.73
CA ASP A 382 -4.17 5.18 9.05
C ASP A 382 -3.21 5.89 10.04
N ALA A 383 -3.59 6.02 11.32
CA ALA A 383 -2.78 6.57 12.41
C ALA A 383 -2.15 5.50 13.33
N TRP A 384 -2.59 4.25 13.26
CA TRP A 384 -2.08 3.17 14.10
C TRP A 384 -0.71 2.71 13.59
N GLU A 385 0.31 2.82 14.46
CA GLU A 385 1.72 2.71 14.08
C GLU A 385 2.02 1.46 13.22
N PRO A 386 1.64 0.22 13.59
CA PRO A 386 1.93 -0.96 12.77
C PRO A 386 1.32 -0.89 11.36
N ALA A 387 0.12 -0.32 11.21
CA ALA A 387 -0.50 -0.12 9.91
C ALA A 387 0.30 0.87 9.06
N THR A 388 0.84 1.95 9.63
CA THR A 388 1.65 2.92 8.88
C THR A 388 2.89 2.33 8.22
N TYR A 389 3.41 1.22 8.77
CA TYR A 389 4.57 0.51 8.26
C TYR A 389 4.23 -0.63 7.30
N LEU A 390 3.04 -1.22 7.42
CA LEU A 390 2.66 -2.42 6.66
C LEU A 390 1.60 -2.20 5.57
N GLN A 391 0.89 -1.07 5.59
CA GLN A 391 -0.09 -0.74 4.56
C GLN A 391 0.56 -0.31 3.23
N SER A 392 -0.23 -0.35 2.15
CA SER A 392 0.17 0.14 0.83
C SER A 392 -0.68 1.34 0.39
N ASP A 393 -0.16 2.11 -0.56
CA ASP A 393 -0.93 3.14 -1.26
C ASP A 393 -1.92 2.55 -2.29
N ASP A 394 -2.89 3.36 -2.70
CA ASP A 394 -3.91 2.96 -3.67
C ASP A 394 -3.28 2.42 -4.96
N TRP A 395 -2.25 3.10 -5.46
CA TRP A 395 -1.56 2.76 -6.70
C TRP A 395 -0.87 1.39 -6.62
N THR A 396 -0.21 1.07 -5.49
CA THR A 396 0.36 -0.27 -5.29
C THR A 396 -0.75 -1.32 -5.19
N HIS A 397 -1.85 -1.05 -4.48
CA HIS A 397 -2.94 -2.02 -4.36
C HIS A 397 -3.60 -2.35 -5.69
N ILE A 398 -3.87 -1.36 -6.55
CA ILE A 398 -4.50 -1.62 -7.85
C ILE A 398 -3.59 -2.40 -8.80
N GLY A 399 -2.27 -2.26 -8.67
CA GLY A 399 -1.29 -3.05 -9.42
C GLY A 399 -1.11 -4.46 -8.87
N ALA A 400 -1.11 -4.62 -7.54
CA ALA A 400 -0.86 -5.89 -6.88
C ALA A 400 -2.07 -6.84 -6.89
N LEU A 401 -3.30 -6.30 -6.94
CA LEU A 401 -4.52 -7.09 -6.75
C LEU A 401 -4.90 -7.99 -7.94
N PRO A 402 -4.88 -7.56 -9.22
CA PRO A 402 -5.35 -8.39 -10.35
C PRO A 402 -4.66 -9.76 -10.48
N PRO A 403 -3.33 -9.91 -10.30
CA PRO A 403 -2.68 -11.23 -10.31
C PRO A 403 -3.20 -12.19 -9.24
N GLN A 404 -3.75 -11.66 -8.14
CA GLN A 404 -4.20 -12.45 -7.00
C GLN A 404 -5.65 -12.91 -7.18
N ILE A 405 -6.51 -12.07 -7.75
CA ILE A 405 -7.95 -12.34 -7.82
C ILE A 405 -8.45 -12.76 -9.21
N GLY A 406 -7.60 -12.64 -10.23
CA GLY A 406 -7.92 -12.90 -11.62
C GLY A 406 -8.40 -11.65 -12.37
N PRO A 407 -8.99 -11.83 -13.58
CA PRO A 407 -9.43 -10.71 -14.41
C PRO A 407 -10.44 -9.81 -13.67
N VAL A 408 -10.20 -8.51 -13.74
CA VAL A 408 -11.10 -7.46 -13.23
C VAL A 408 -11.77 -6.79 -14.42
N SER A 409 -13.09 -6.61 -14.36
CA SER A 409 -13.82 -5.83 -15.36
C SER A 409 -13.66 -4.34 -15.09
N PHE A 410 -13.34 -3.53 -16.10
CA PHE A 410 -13.09 -2.09 -15.93
C PHE A 410 -14.25 -1.25 -16.48
N LEU A 411 -14.55 -0.12 -15.81
CA LEU A 411 -15.36 0.92 -16.44
C LEU A 411 -14.57 1.51 -17.62
N ARG A 412 -15.20 1.62 -18.79
CA ARG A 412 -14.52 2.02 -20.04
C ARG A 412 -14.06 3.49 -20.03
N THR A 413 -14.69 4.34 -19.25
CA THR A 413 -14.35 5.75 -19.11
C THR A 413 -13.53 5.98 -17.84
N ARG A 414 -12.36 6.62 -17.98
CA ARG A 414 -11.58 7.09 -16.83
C ARG A 414 -12.40 8.13 -16.09
N SER A 415 -12.71 7.88 -14.82
CA SER A 415 -13.33 8.89 -13.98
C SER A 415 -12.25 9.85 -13.44
N PRO A 416 -12.62 11.06 -13.00
CA PRO A 416 -11.71 11.95 -12.29
C PRO A 416 -11.03 11.28 -11.09
N VAL A 417 -11.71 10.32 -10.45
CA VAL A 417 -11.19 9.55 -9.32
C VAL A 417 -10.09 8.58 -9.76
N SER A 418 -10.27 7.85 -10.87
CA SER A 418 -9.21 7.00 -11.40
C SER A 418 -7.96 7.81 -11.76
N LEU A 419 -8.14 8.98 -12.39
CA LEU A 419 -7.05 9.89 -12.71
C LEU A 419 -6.37 10.43 -11.44
N ALA A 420 -7.12 10.70 -10.37
CA ALA A 420 -6.57 11.15 -9.10
C ALA A 420 -5.63 10.11 -8.48
N VAL A 421 -5.96 8.81 -8.58
CA VAL A 421 -5.09 7.71 -8.13
C VAL A 421 -3.85 7.58 -9.03
N GLU A 422 -4.01 7.62 -10.36
CA GLU A 422 -2.89 7.60 -11.34
C GLU A 422 -1.89 8.73 -11.10
N THR A 423 -2.39 9.92 -10.76
CA THR A 423 -1.59 11.13 -10.58
C THR A 423 -1.24 11.42 -9.12
N ALA A 424 -1.61 10.56 -8.17
CA ALA A 424 -1.38 10.82 -6.75
C ALA A 424 0.12 11.02 -6.46
N ARG A 425 0.97 10.18 -7.06
CA ARG A 425 2.42 10.21 -6.82
C ARG A 425 3.11 11.43 -7.40
N SER A 426 2.58 12.04 -8.47
CA SER A 426 3.12 13.29 -9.04
C SER A 426 2.75 14.53 -8.22
N LYS A 427 1.85 14.39 -7.23
CA LYS A 427 1.42 15.47 -6.34
C LYS A 427 2.17 15.50 -5.01
N HIS A 428 2.95 14.47 -4.69
CA HIS A 428 3.75 14.48 -3.47
C HIS A 428 4.82 15.58 -3.53
N VAL A 429 5.03 16.21 -2.39
CA VAL A 429 6.05 17.24 -2.16
C VAL A 429 7.01 16.72 -1.11
N LEU A 430 8.31 16.95 -1.31
CA LEU A 430 9.32 16.67 -0.30
C LEU A 430 9.03 17.57 0.91
N ASN A 431 8.61 16.98 2.03
CA ASN A 431 8.41 17.72 3.27
C ASN A 431 9.79 17.90 3.90
N ASP A 432 10.34 19.10 3.86
CA ASP A 432 11.66 19.47 4.42
C ASP A 432 11.61 19.76 5.94
N GLY A 433 10.41 19.94 6.50
CA GLY A 433 10.18 20.19 7.92
C GLY A 433 10.53 19.01 8.84
N HIS A 434 10.47 19.28 10.16
CA HIS A 434 10.84 18.31 11.19
C HIS A 434 9.95 17.04 11.16
N GLU A 435 8.65 17.19 10.88
CA GLU A 435 7.69 16.08 10.80
C GLU A 435 8.01 15.07 9.68
N GLY A 436 8.67 15.53 8.61
CA GLY A 436 9.12 14.68 7.51
C GLY A 436 10.44 13.96 7.79
N ALA A 437 11.22 14.38 8.79
CA ALA A 437 12.63 14.01 8.93
C ALA A 437 12.85 12.50 9.04
N GLN A 438 12.03 11.81 9.83
CA GLN A 438 12.14 10.35 9.98
C GLN A 438 11.80 9.62 8.68
N HIS A 439 10.74 10.04 7.99
CA HIS A 439 10.30 9.43 6.74
C HIS A 439 11.29 9.68 5.59
N ARG A 440 11.89 10.87 5.54
CA ARG A 440 12.95 11.18 4.57
C ARG A 440 14.18 10.30 4.79
N LYS A 441 14.59 10.12 6.06
CA LYS A 441 15.69 9.21 6.42
C LYS A 441 15.39 7.77 5.98
N GLN A 442 14.18 7.27 6.22
CA GLN A 442 13.77 5.93 5.76
C GLN A 442 13.81 5.80 4.24
N ALA A 443 13.35 6.82 3.50
CA ALA A 443 13.44 6.83 2.04
C ALA A 443 14.91 6.82 1.56
N ALA A 444 15.76 7.66 2.14
CA ALA A 444 17.19 7.68 1.82
C ALA A 444 17.87 6.34 2.16
N ASN A 445 17.57 5.74 3.31
CA ASN A 445 18.06 4.42 3.70
C ASN A 445 17.71 3.36 2.66
N ALA A 446 16.45 3.35 2.21
CA ALA A 446 15.98 2.40 1.21
C ALA A 446 16.72 2.57 -0.13
N ILE A 447 16.94 3.80 -0.59
CA ILE A 447 17.71 4.09 -1.81
C ILE A 447 19.15 3.67 -1.62
N CYS A 448 19.85 4.16 -0.60
CA CYS A 448 21.28 3.92 -0.36
C CYS A 448 21.59 2.42 -0.26
N ARG A 449 20.77 1.62 0.44
CA ARG A 449 21.00 0.16 0.54
C ARG A 449 20.71 -0.59 -0.75
N ASN A 450 19.88 -0.03 -1.62
CA ASN A 450 19.44 -0.65 -2.87
C ASN A 450 19.91 0.10 -4.12
N HIS A 451 20.89 0.98 -4.01
CA HIS A 451 21.23 1.96 -5.06
C HIS A 451 21.46 1.30 -6.42
N ALA A 452 22.25 0.22 -6.48
CA ALA A 452 22.49 -0.52 -7.72
C ALA A 452 21.21 -1.12 -8.34
N ALA A 453 20.25 -1.55 -7.52
CA ALA A 453 18.98 -2.09 -8.00
C ALA A 453 18.02 -0.99 -8.45
N VAL A 454 17.92 0.10 -7.68
CA VAL A 454 17.13 1.30 -8.02
C VAL A 454 17.59 1.91 -9.34
N THR A 455 18.89 2.14 -9.50
CA THR A 455 19.45 2.69 -10.74
C THR A 455 19.12 1.76 -11.90
N LYS A 456 19.41 0.46 -11.77
CA LYS A 456 19.12 -0.54 -12.82
C LYS A 456 17.62 -0.62 -13.18
N ASP A 457 16.74 -0.51 -12.20
CA ASP A 457 15.29 -0.57 -12.43
C ASP A 457 14.81 0.71 -13.14
N ALA A 458 15.27 1.88 -12.71
CA ALA A 458 15.00 3.17 -13.37
C ALA A 458 15.39 3.16 -14.86
N MET A 459 16.52 2.53 -15.21
CA MET A 459 16.98 2.40 -16.61
C MET A 459 15.96 1.70 -17.53
N ARG A 460 15.05 0.90 -17.00
CA ARG A 460 14.00 0.24 -17.80
C ARG A 460 12.98 1.23 -18.37
N GLY A 461 12.91 2.43 -17.82
CA GLY A 461 12.11 3.54 -18.35
C GLY A 461 12.72 4.17 -19.61
N VAL A 462 13.99 3.91 -19.90
CA VAL A 462 14.76 4.57 -20.96
C VAL A 462 14.83 3.67 -22.19
N LYS A 463 14.48 4.18 -23.37
CA LYS A 463 14.61 3.45 -24.64
C LYS A 463 15.94 3.82 -25.32
N GLY A 464 16.62 2.84 -25.91
CA GLY A 464 17.83 3.08 -26.73
C GLY A 464 19.05 3.55 -25.94
N CYS A 465 19.19 3.09 -24.69
CA CYS A 465 20.13 3.63 -23.72
C CYS A 465 21.60 3.34 -24.05
N PRO A 466 22.47 4.37 -24.14
CA PRO A 466 23.93 4.22 -24.08
C PRO A 466 24.39 3.76 -22.69
N ASP A 467 25.44 2.94 -22.59
CA ASP A 467 25.96 2.43 -21.31
C ASP A 467 26.38 3.54 -20.33
N GLU A 468 26.82 4.68 -20.86
CA GLU A 468 27.24 5.86 -20.10
C GLU A 468 26.10 6.53 -19.31
N PHE A 469 24.84 6.40 -19.76
CA PHE A 469 23.68 7.04 -19.13
C PHE A 469 23.34 6.45 -17.75
N HIS A 470 23.85 5.26 -17.45
CA HIS A 470 23.74 4.66 -16.12
C HIS A 470 24.42 5.54 -15.05
N SER A 471 25.52 6.22 -15.40
CA SER A 471 26.25 7.10 -14.47
C SER A 471 25.47 8.37 -14.13
N VAL A 472 24.73 8.92 -15.10
CA VAL A 472 23.83 10.08 -14.91
C VAL A 472 22.67 9.72 -13.99
N THR A 473 22.05 8.55 -14.23
CA THR A 473 20.94 8.07 -13.40
C THR A 473 21.42 7.77 -11.97
N ASP A 474 22.59 7.14 -11.80
CA ASP A 474 23.20 6.92 -10.50
C ASP A 474 23.51 8.24 -9.76
N PHE A 475 24.06 9.23 -10.47
CA PHE A 475 24.30 10.57 -9.93
C PHE A 475 23.00 11.22 -9.42
N ALA A 476 21.93 11.16 -10.21
CA ALA A 476 20.63 11.70 -9.80
C ALA A 476 20.11 11.05 -8.51
N PHE A 477 20.23 9.72 -8.37
CA PHE A 477 19.84 9.05 -7.12
C PHE A 477 20.73 9.39 -5.93
N ARG A 478 22.03 9.66 -6.12
CA ARG A 478 22.89 10.18 -5.05
C ARG A 478 22.44 11.55 -4.58
N VAL A 479 22.12 12.45 -5.50
CA VAL A 479 21.59 13.78 -5.17
C VAL A 479 20.25 13.68 -4.45
N LEU A 480 19.35 12.80 -4.92
CA LEU A 480 18.08 12.52 -4.23
C LEU A 480 18.29 12.06 -2.79
N SER A 481 19.21 11.12 -2.55
CA SER A 481 19.54 10.66 -1.20
C SER A 481 20.14 11.78 -0.34
N GLU A 482 20.94 12.67 -0.92
CA GLU A 482 21.50 13.81 -0.20
C GLU A 482 20.41 14.77 0.29
N VAL A 483 19.49 15.18 -0.59
CA VAL A 483 18.42 16.13 -0.21
C VAL A 483 17.37 15.50 0.72
N LEU A 484 17.18 14.17 0.65
CA LEU A 484 16.37 13.45 1.63
C LEU A 484 17.02 13.47 3.02
N LEU A 485 18.32 13.22 3.10
CA LEU A 485 19.06 13.24 4.37
C LEU A 485 19.21 14.66 4.93
N ASP A 486 19.31 15.66 4.06
CA ASP A 486 19.60 17.04 4.41
C ASP A 486 18.94 18.02 3.42
N PRO A 487 17.68 18.41 3.67
CA PRO A 487 16.95 19.29 2.76
C PRO A 487 17.50 20.72 2.73
N SER A 488 18.38 21.11 3.67
CA SER A 488 19.04 22.43 3.60
C SER A 488 19.91 22.60 2.35
N LYS A 489 20.23 21.49 1.68
CA LYS A 489 21.03 21.46 0.46
C LYS A 489 20.23 21.53 -0.84
N LEU A 490 18.91 21.72 -0.79
CA LEU A 490 18.06 21.69 -1.99
C LEU A 490 18.51 22.69 -3.06
N GLU A 491 18.81 23.94 -2.69
CA GLU A 491 19.23 24.98 -3.64
C GLU A 491 20.60 24.66 -4.26
N GLU A 492 21.58 24.28 -3.44
CA GLU A 492 22.92 23.87 -3.91
C GLU A 492 22.83 22.65 -4.84
N ALA A 493 22.00 21.67 -4.48
CA ALA A 493 21.78 20.46 -5.25
C ALA A 493 21.09 20.75 -6.59
N GLU A 494 20.18 21.72 -6.65
CA GLU A 494 19.52 22.14 -7.89
C GLU A 494 20.54 22.70 -8.89
N ILE A 495 21.36 23.66 -8.44
CA ILE A 495 22.42 24.27 -9.27
C ILE A 495 23.36 23.19 -9.78
N ARG A 496 23.83 22.32 -8.88
CA ARG A 496 24.75 21.23 -9.21
C ARG A 496 24.18 20.27 -10.26
N VAL A 497 22.90 19.92 -10.17
CA VAL A 497 22.26 19.05 -11.18
C VAL A 497 22.23 19.73 -12.54
N ARG A 498 21.85 21.02 -12.60
CA ARG A 498 21.79 21.80 -13.85
C ARG A 498 23.17 21.97 -14.50
N GLU A 499 24.23 22.08 -13.70
CA GLU A 499 25.62 22.19 -14.19
C GLU A 499 26.22 20.83 -14.61
N THR A 500 25.80 19.74 -13.97
CA THR A 500 26.41 18.41 -14.18
C THR A 500 25.70 17.60 -15.26
N VAL A 501 24.36 17.64 -15.32
CA VAL A 501 23.57 16.83 -16.27
C VAL A 501 23.31 17.65 -17.53
N LYS A 502 23.76 17.15 -18.68
CA LYS A 502 23.63 17.88 -19.93
C LYS A 502 22.16 17.98 -20.35
N THR A 503 21.77 19.08 -21.00
CA THR A 503 20.37 19.32 -21.37
C THR A 503 19.80 18.21 -22.29
N GLU A 504 20.62 17.65 -23.17
CA GLU A 504 20.23 16.52 -24.02
C GLU A 504 19.89 15.23 -23.25
N GLU A 505 20.38 15.09 -22.01
CA GLU A 505 20.15 13.94 -21.13
C GLU A 505 18.87 14.07 -20.28
N TRP A 506 18.29 15.28 -20.18
CA TRP A 506 17.17 15.59 -19.27
C TRP A 506 15.92 14.76 -19.57
N VAL A 507 15.57 14.58 -20.84
CA VAL A 507 14.39 13.79 -21.23
C VAL A 507 14.55 12.33 -20.83
N MET A 508 15.73 11.75 -21.06
CA MET A 508 16.03 10.37 -20.66
C MET A 508 16.02 10.22 -19.15
N LEU A 509 16.57 11.20 -18.42
CA LEU A 509 16.59 11.18 -16.96
C LEU A 509 15.17 11.30 -16.40
N GLY A 510 14.35 12.16 -17.01
CA GLY A 510 12.92 12.27 -16.72
C GLY A 510 12.19 10.94 -16.88
N HIS A 511 12.46 10.19 -17.96
CA HIS A 511 11.87 8.86 -18.14
C HIS A 511 12.33 7.87 -17.06
N ALA A 512 13.61 7.84 -16.71
CA ALA A 512 14.14 6.97 -15.67
C ALA A 512 13.51 7.25 -14.29
N LEU A 513 13.44 8.53 -13.92
CA LEU A 513 12.87 8.97 -12.65
C LEU A 513 11.37 8.71 -12.55
N ARG A 514 10.59 9.02 -13.60
CA ARG A 514 9.15 8.71 -13.63
C ARG A 514 8.90 7.20 -13.55
N PHE A 515 9.72 6.40 -14.22
CA PHE A 515 9.63 4.94 -14.15
C PHE A 515 9.82 4.45 -12.72
N GLU A 516 10.87 4.89 -12.02
CA GLU A 516 11.13 4.45 -10.64
C GLU A 516 10.06 4.97 -9.66
N ARG A 517 9.60 6.21 -9.81
CA ARG A 517 8.49 6.76 -8.99
C ARG A 517 7.24 5.91 -9.09
N VAL A 518 6.89 5.47 -10.31
CA VAL A 518 5.75 4.58 -10.53
C VAL A 518 6.04 3.18 -10.03
N ARG A 519 7.28 2.68 -10.18
CA ARG A 519 7.64 1.30 -9.84
C ARG A 519 7.76 1.03 -8.35
N CYS A 520 8.15 2.04 -7.56
CA CYS A 520 8.31 1.94 -6.12
C CYS A 520 7.02 1.44 -5.45
N CYS A 521 7.15 0.58 -4.44
CA CYS A 521 6.02 -0.02 -3.76
C CYS A 521 6.11 0.11 -2.25
N SER A 522 4.99 0.48 -1.63
CA SER A 522 4.77 0.34 -0.19
C SER A 522 4.05 -0.98 0.12
N PRO A 523 4.36 -1.66 1.23
CA PRO A 523 5.48 -1.42 2.14
C PRO A 523 6.79 -2.09 1.67
N ARG A 524 6.79 -2.81 0.54
CA ARG A 524 7.92 -3.66 0.09
C ARG A 524 9.26 -2.93 0.04
N ASP A 525 9.29 -1.78 -0.60
CA ASP A 525 10.52 -1.02 -0.83
C ASP A 525 10.77 -0.04 0.32
N MET A 526 9.70 0.55 0.85
CA MET A 526 9.68 1.41 2.03
C MET A 526 8.23 1.61 2.53
N PRO A 527 8.02 2.05 3.78
CA PRO A 527 6.70 2.41 4.29
C PRO A 527 6.03 3.52 3.48
N ILE A 528 4.71 3.63 3.56
CA ILE A 528 3.93 4.60 2.76
C ILE A 528 4.43 6.04 2.97
N ARG A 529 4.72 6.46 4.20
CA ARG A 529 5.21 7.82 4.50
C ARG A 529 6.60 8.09 3.93
N ALA A 530 7.47 7.09 3.92
CA ALA A 530 8.78 7.20 3.28
C ALA A 530 8.63 7.26 1.75
N MET A 531 7.71 6.47 1.17
CA MET A 531 7.41 6.48 -0.26
C MET A 531 6.88 7.85 -0.71
N GLU A 532 6.08 8.54 0.11
CA GLU A 532 5.64 9.92 -0.14
C GLU A 532 6.84 10.88 -0.24
N GLN A 533 7.82 10.77 0.66
CA GLN A 533 9.05 11.57 0.61
C GLN A 533 9.91 11.24 -0.62
N PHE A 534 10.02 9.96 -0.96
CA PHE A 534 10.72 9.51 -2.17
C PHE A 534 10.11 10.10 -3.44
N CYS A 535 8.78 10.01 -3.57
CA CYS A 535 8.06 10.59 -4.71
C CYS A 535 8.23 12.12 -4.73
N GLY A 536 8.16 12.78 -3.57
CA GLY A 536 8.41 14.21 -3.43
C GLY A 536 9.80 14.64 -3.89
N ALA A 537 10.84 13.88 -3.51
CA ALA A 537 12.21 14.13 -3.96
C ALA A 537 12.37 13.92 -5.48
N ILE A 538 11.76 12.86 -6.04
CA ILE A 538 11.74 12.67 -7.51
C ILE A 538 11.03 13.83 -8.21
N ASN A 539 9.89 14.29 -7.68
CA ASN A 539 9.15 15.39 -8.28
C ASN A 539 9.94 16.71 -8.23
N TRP A 540 10.69 16.94 -7.15
CA TRP A 540 11.65 18.04 -7.09
C TRP A 540 12.71 17.92 -8.19
N MET A 541 13.37 16.76 -8.32
CA MET A 541 14.38 16.52 -9.36
C MET A 541 13.82 16.71 -10.77
N LEU A 542 12.63 16.19 -11.06
CA LEU A 542 11.97 16.38 -12.36
C LEU A 542 11.79 17.86 -12.71
N ARG A 543 11.41 18.71 -11.73
CA ARG A 543 11.32 20.16 -11.94
C ARG A 543 12.67 20.80 -12.17
N THR A 544 13.71 20.36 -11.46
CA THR A 544 15.09 20.83 -11.64
C THR A 544 15.59 20.66 -13.07
N ILE A 545 15.21 19.56 -13.73
CA ILE A 545 15.56 19.25 -15.13
C ILE A 545 14.43 19.60 -16.12
N GLU A 546 13.51 20.50 -15.72
CA GLU A 546 12.43 21.05 -16.55
C GLU A 546 11.55 19.98 -17.22
N GLN A 547 11.35 18.86 -16.53
CA GLN A 547 10.52 17.74 -16.96
C GLN A 547 9.14 17.82 -16.31
N GLU A 548 8.10 17.44 -17.08
CA GLU A 548 6.75 17.28 -16.54
C GLU A 548 6.69 16.21 -15.44
N LEU A 549 5.73 16.32 -14.52
CA LEU A 549 5.61 15.38 -13.41
C LEU A 549 4.93 14.08 -13.80
#